data_AF-A0A9D4E9Z7-F1
#
_entry.id   AF-A0A9D4E9Z7-F1
#
_cell.length_a   1.000
_cell.length_b   1.000
_cell.length_c   1.000
_cell.angle_alpha   90.00
_cell.angle_beta   90.00
_cell.angle_gamma   90.00
#
_symmetry.space_group_name_H-M   'P 1'
#
loop_
_entity.id
_entity.type
_entity.pdbx_description
1 polymer ?
#
loop_
_entity_poly.entity_id
_entity_poly.type
_entity_poly.pdbx_seq_one_letter_code
_entity_poly.pdbx_strand_id
1 'polypeptide(L)'
;MNTGCLIFVGVLFTVQLSECLECFNCQSIVDPRACSNTTQCLNGQSCYLQTVHNGNDERFNMGCQSNQLCSSSGVDTGIIGRAIQRRQQFACHECCSTNRCNHQLCAHGKRE
;
A
#
# COMPACT_ATOMS: atom_id res chain seq x y z
N MET A 1 -0.61 24.73 -1.02
CA MET A 1 0.84 24.62 -0.74
C MET A 1 1.16 23.16 -0.44
N ASN A 2 1.55 22.39 -1.47
CA ASN A 2 2.05 21.03 -1.26
C ASN A 2 3.57 21.12 -1.16
N THR A 3 4.09 20.92 0.04
CA THR A 3 5.53 20.77 0.27
C THR A 3 5.93 19.43 -0.31
N GLY A 4 6.38 19.44 -1.57
CA GLY A 4 7.03 18.28 -2.19
C GLY A 4 8.26 17.86 -1.39
N CYS A 5 8.73 16.64 -1.62
CA CYS A 5 9.95 16.10 -1.03
C CYS A 5 11.15 16.95 -1.48
N LEU A 6 11.40 18.07 -0.78
CA LEU A 6 12.48 19.00 -1.07
C LEU A 6 13.74 18.53 -0.36
N ILE A 7 14.69 18.00 -1.13
CA ILE A 7 16.06 17.87 -0.65
C ILE A 7 16.73 19.24 -0.85
N PHE A 8 16.90 20.00 0.24
CA PHE A 8 17.79 21.16 0.25
C PHE A 8 19.22 20.65 0.17
N VAL A 9 19.87 20.80 -0.98
CA VAL A 9 21.29 20.49 -1.11
C VAL A 9 22.06 21.78 -1.24
N GLY A 10 22.93 22.05 -0.26
CA GLY A 10 23.89 23.13 -0.29
C GLY A 10 24.79 23.06 -1.52
N VAL A 11 25.22 24.23 -1.98
CA VAL A 11 26.03 24.49 -3.17
C VAL A 11 27.15 23.45 -3.32
N LEU A 12 26.95 22.45 -4.22
CA LEU A 12 27.91 21.51 -4.86
C LEU A 12 27.50 20.02 -4.93
N PHE A 13 26.37 19.55 -4.37
CA PHE A 13 25.97 18.15 -4.53
C PHE A 13 24.72 17.98 -5.41
N THR A 14 24.77 16.98 -6.30
CA THR A 14 23.74 16.65 -7.30
C THR A 14 22.35 16.56 -6.69
N VAL A 15 21.38 17.29 -7.25
CA VAL A 15 19.97 17.15 -6.89
C VAL A 15 19.49 15.78 -7.38
N GLN A 16 19.39 14.80 -6.49
CA GLN A 16 18.85 13.49 -6.82
C GLN A 16 17.33 13.63 -6.96
N LEU A 17 16.83 13.52 -8.20
CA LEU A 17 15.40 13.54 -8.49
C LEU A 17 14.80 12.20 -8.03
N SER A 18 14.43 12.10 -6.75
CA SER A 18 13.65 10.96 -6.26
C SER A 18 12.21 11.13 -6.76
N GLU A 19 11.80 10.34 -7.75
CA GLU A 19 10.38 10.24 -8.09
C GLU A 19 9.62 9.81 -6.83
N CYS A 20 8.82 10.72 -6.29
CA CYS A 20 8.01 10.41 -5.11
C CYS A 20 6.94 9.42 -5.54
N LEU A 21 6.88 8.28 -4.86
CA LEU A 21 5.87 7.27 -5.12
C LEU A 21 4.50 7.87 -4.78
N GLU A 22 3.61 7.91 -5.77
CA GLU A 22 2.23 8.31 -5.58
C GLU A 22 1.33 7.07 -5.55
N CYS A 23 0.43 6.99 -4.57
CA CYS A 23 -0.50 5.87 -4.40
C CYS A 23 -1.94 6.36 -4.31
N PHE A 24 -2.90 5.50 -4.66
CA PHE A 24 -4.30 5.77 -4.33
C PHE A 24 -4.51 5.68 -2.81
N ASN A 25 -5.28 6.61 -2.27
CA ASN A 25 -5.52 6.75 -0.83
C ASN A 25 -7.02 6.93 -0.54
N CYS A 26 -7.66 5.81 -0.26
CA CYS A 26 -9.07 5.72 0.08
C CYS A 26 -9.24 4.74 1.24
N GLN A 27 -10.20 5.01 2.09
CA GLN A 27 -10.50 4.21 3.27
C GLN A 27 -11.96 3.75 3.19
N SER A 28 -12.22 2.50 3.57
CA SER A 28 -13.56 1.94 3.70
C SER A 28 -14.38 2.01 2.40
N ILE A 29 -13.75 1.71 1.26
CA ILE A 29 -14.41 1.71 -0.06
C ILE A 29 -14.85 0.29 -0.48
N VAL A 30 -15.86 0.20 -1.34
CA VAL A 30 -16.40 -1.09 -1.81
C VAL A 30 -15.60 -1.63 -3.00
N ASP A 31 -15.21 -0.75 -3.92
CA ASP A 31 -14.42 -1.11 -5.10
C ASP A 31 -13.11 -0.29 -5.13
N PRO A 32 -11.93 -0.93 -5.00
CA PRO A 32 -10.63 -0.28 -5.14
C PRO A 32 -10.48 0.57 -6.41
N ARG A 33 -11.11 0.16 -7.51
CA ARG A 33 -10.99 0.83 -8.82
C ARG A 33 -11.75 2.15 -8.89
N ALA A 34 -12.70 2.37 -7.98
CA ALA A 34 -13.44 3.61 -7.87
C ALA A 34 -12.67 4.71 -7.11
N CYS A 35 -11.52 4.39 -6.50
CA CYS A 35 -10.72 5.39 -5.81
C CYS A 35 -10.03 6.32 -6.81
N SER A 36 -10.29 7.62 -6.70
CA SER A 36 -9.62 8.66 -7.49
C SER A 36 -8.67 9.53 -6.68
N ASN A 37 -8.69 9.39 -5.34
CA ASN A 37 -7.87 10.19 -4.45
C ASN A 37 -6.44 9.63 -4.38
N THR A 38 -5.44 10.49 -4.52
CA THR A 38 -4.03 10.09 -4.48
C THR A 38 -3.29 10.79 -3.36
N THR A 39 -2.20 10.17 -2.90
CA THR A 39 -1.28 10.77 -1.94
C THR A 39 0.16 10.44 -2.33
N GLN A 40 1.06 11.36 -2.01
CA GLN A 40 2.50 11.13 -2.09
C GLN A 40 2.96 10.33 -0.88
N CYS A 41 3.82 9.35 -1.11
CA CYS A 41 4.44 8.55 -0.08
C CYS A 41 5.81 9.09 0.31
N LEU A 42 6.22 8.79 1.54
CA LEU A 42 7.55 9.07 2.06
C LEU A 42 8.55 8.02 1.56
N ASN A 43 9.85 8.35 1.68
CA ASN A 43 10.91 7.37 1.47
C ASN A 43 10.74 6.17 2.40
N GLY A 44 10.92 4.96 1.86
CA GLY A 44 10.73 3.72 2.60
C GLY A 44 9.27 3.31 2.78
N GLN A 45 8.36 3.93 2.02
CA GLN A 45 6.97 3.48 1.90
C GLN A 45 6.68 2.90 0.51
N SER A 46 5.67 2.03 0.46
CA SER A 46 5.10 1.44 -0.75
C SER A 46 3.59 1.65 -0.76
N CYS A 47 2.98 1.52 -1.94
CA CYS A 47 1.53 1.48 -2.02
C CYS A 47 1.02 0.18 -1.42
N TYR A 48 -0.08 0.23 -0.67
CA TYR A 48 -0.76 -0.95 -0.17
C TYR A 48 -2.23 -0.95 -0.54
N LEU A 49 -2.81 -2.15 -0.51
CA LEU A 49 -4.24 -2.38 -0.45
C LEU A 49 -4.51 -3.52 0.54
N GLN A 50 -5.55 -3.35 1.36
CA GLN A 50 -5.98 -4.38 2.28
C GLN A 50 -7.51 -4.44 2.38
N THR A 51 -8.03 -5.62 2.65
CA THR A 51 -9.45 -5.84 2.98
C THR A 51 -9.68 -5.58 4.46
N VAL A 52 -10.75 -4.90 4.82
CA VAL A 52 -11.24 -4.71 6.18
C VAL A 52 -12.69 -5.18 6.26
N HIS A 53 -13.04 -5.89 7.32
CA HIS A 53 -14.42 -6.35 7.53
C HIS A 53 -15.15 -5.35 8.43
N ASN A 54 -16.30 -4.85 7.97
CA ASN A 54 -17.22 -4.06 8.78
C ASN A 54 -18.54 -4.82 8.91
N GLY A 55 -18.65 -5.66 9.95
CA GLY A 55 -19.72 -6.64 10.05
C GLY A 55 -19.60 -7.70 8.95
N ASN A 56 -20.63 -7.82 8.11
CA ASN A 56 -20.64 -8.72 6.96
C ASN A 56 -20.14 -8.07 5.66
N ASP A 57 -19.88 -6.75 5.68
CA ASP A 57 -19.38 -6.04 4.50
C ASP A 57 -17.86 -6.13 4.43
N GLU A 58 -17.35 -6.61 3.30
CA GLU A 58 -15.94 -6.44 2.93
C GLU A 58 -15.74 -5.04 2.33
N ARG A 59 -14.74 -4.33 2.87
CA ARG A 59 -14.31 -3.02 2.38
C ARG A 59 -12.81 -3.00 2.16
N PHE A 60 -12.32 -2.01 1.45
CA PHE A 60 -10.91 -1.87 1.10
C PHE A 60 -10.33 -0.58 1.65
N ASN A 61 -9.11 -0.69 2.15
CA ASN A 61 -8.27 0.44 2.54
C ASN A 61 -7.01 0.41 1.68
N MET A 62 -6.59 1.59 1.23
CA MET A 62 -5.42 1.76 0.37
C MET A 62 -4.71 3.07 0.70
N GLY A 63 -3.40 3.12 0.45
CA GLY A 63 -2.58 4.29 0.73
C GLY A 63 -1.10 3.97 0.69
N CYS A 64 -0.32 4.72 1.46
CA CYS A 64 1.11 4.47 1.70
C CYS A 64 1.31 3.66 2.98
N GLN A 65 2.16 2.63 2.91
CA GLN A 65 2.54 1.77 4.03
C GLN A 65 4.05 1.69 4.11
N SER A 66 4.63 1.53 5.31
CA SER A 66 6.07 1.28 5.42
C SER A 66 6.47 -0.04 4.74
N ASN A 67 7.64 -0.03 4.09
CA ASN A 67 8.18 -1.22 3.45
C ASN A 67 8.37 -2.38 4.44
N GLN A 68 8.64 -2.09 5.71
CA GLN A 68 8.77 -3.11 6.76
C GLN A 68 7.47 -3.90 6.96
N LEU A 69 6.31 -3.22 6.94
CA LEU A 69 5.02 -3.89 7.06
C LEU A 69 4.72 -4.71 5.80
N CYS A 70 5.01 -4.16 4.62
CA CYS A 70 4.89 -4.89 3.35
C CYS A 70 5.79 -6.15 3.28
N SER A 71 7.03 -6.07 3.77
CA SER A 71 7.95 -7.22 3.84
C SER A 71 7.48 -8.28 4.84
N SER A 72 6.79 -7.88 5.90
CA SER A 72 6.29 -8.82 6.92
C SER A 72 5.06 -9.62 6.46
N SER A 73 4.37 -9.15 5.42
CA SER A 73 3.21 -9.83 4.81
C SER A 73 3.59 -10.74 3.64
N GLY A 74 4.87 -10.78 3.26
CA GLY A 74 5.40 -11.54 2.11
C GLY A 74 5.84 -12.98 2.42
N VAL A 75 5.37 -13.60 3.50
CA VAL A 75 5.49 -15.08 3.65
C VAL A 75 4.19 -15.70 3.17
N ASP A 76 3.96 -15.60 1.86
CA ASP A 76 3.02 -16.45 1.14
C ASP A 76 3.85 -17.52 0.39
N THR A 77 4.61 -18.31 1.17
CA THR A 77 4.97 -19.64 0.70
C THR A 77 3.74 -20.49 0.90
N GLY A 78 2.93 -20.60 -0.15
CA GLY A 78 1.93 -21.65 -0.24
C GLY A 78 2.55 -22.97 0.26
N ILE A 79 1.74 -23.71 1.03
CA ILE A 79 2.04 -24.99 1.69
C ILE A 79 2.44 -24.84 3.18
N ILE A 80 1.41 -25.00 4.02
CA ILE A 80 1.44 -25.51 5.42
C ILE A 80 2.05 -24.57 6.47
N GLY A 81 1.21 -24.08 7.39
CA GLY A 81 1.69 -23.69 8.72
C GLY A 81 0.87 -22.62 9.42
N ARG A 82 -0.02 -23.04 10.32
CA ARG A 82 -0.56 -22.18 11.38
C ARG A 82 0.58 -21.71 12.31
N ALA A 83 0.43 -20.50 12.83
CA ALA A 83 1.34 -19.76 13.74
C ALA A 83 2.43 -19.01 12.95
N ILE A 84 2.48 -17.67 12.93
CA ILE A 84 2.73 -16.79 14.08
C ILE A 84 2.39 -15.35 13.64
N GLN A 85 1.33 -14.74 14.20
CA GLN A 85 1.31 -13.35 14.72
C GLN A 85 -0.13 -12.81 14.84
N ARG A 86 -0.50 -12.50 16.08
CA ARG A 86 -1.72 -11.78 16.44
C ARG A 86 -1.67 -10.32 15.96
N ARG A 87 -1.89 -10.03 14.67
CA ARG A 87 -2.08 -8.66 14.17
C ARG A 87 -3.04 -8.69 12.99
N GLN A 88 -4.25 -8.14 13.18
CA GLN A 88 -5.23 -7.76 12.15
C GLN A 88 -5.29 -8.73 10.95
N GLN A 89 -6.12 -9.77 11.04
CA GLN A 89 -6.34 -10.71 9.93
C GLN A 89 -7.11 -10.01 8.80
N PHE A 90 -6.39 -9.34 7.90
CA PHE A 90 -6.95 -8.92 6.63
C PHE A 90 -7.09 -10.17 5.74
N ALA A 91 -8.23 -10.35 5.08
CA ALA A 91 -8.43 -11.45 4.12
C ALA A 91 -7.48 -11.33 2.91
N CYS A 92 -7.13 -10.09 2.54
CA CYS A 92 -6.07 -9.77 1.61
C CYS A 92 -5.29 -8.54 2.10
N HIS A 93 -3.96 -8.59 1.95
CA HIS A 93 -3.05 -7.47 2.18
C HIS A 93 -1.89 -7.59 1.19
N GLU A 94 -1.82 -6.67 0.24
CA GLU A 94 -0.79 -6.65 -0.80
C GLU A 94 -0.14 -5.28 -0.90
N CYS A 95 1.12 -5.26 -1.35
CA CYS A 95 1.88 -4.04 -1.58
C CYS A 95 2.53 -4.03 -2.96
N CYS A 96 2.78 -2.83 -3.48
CA CYS A 96 3.48 -2.60 -4.74
C CYS A 96 4.23 -1.26 -4.72
N SER A 97 5.24 -1.12 -5.58
CA SER A 97 6.21 -0.01 -5.49
C SER A 97 6.27 0.86 -6.75
N THR A 98 5.23 0.83 -7.60
CA THR A 98 5.10 1.69 -8.79
C THR A 98 3.96 2.69 -8.61
N ASN A 99 4.00 3.81 -9.34
CA ASN A 99 2.98 4.85 -9.20
C ASN A 99 1.57 4.30 -9.44
N ARG A 100 0.66 4.55 -8.49
CA ARG A 100 -0.77 4.23 -8.56
C ARG A 100 -1.09 2.74 -8.78
N CYS A 101 -0.16 1.86 -8.40
CA CYS A 101 -0.30 0.41 -8.63
C CYS A 101 -1.36 -0.27 -7.77
N ASN A 102 -1.74 0.33 -6.64
CA ASN A 102 -2.60 -0.28 -5.63
C ASN A 102 -4.09 -0.33 -5.97
N HIS A 103 -4.51 -0.01 -7.20
CA HIS A 103 -5.90 -0.13 -7.65
C HIS A 103 -6.28 -1.53 -8.19
N GLN A 104 -5.30 -2.39 -8.42
CA GLN A 104 -5.46 -3.72 -9.04
C GLN A 104 -5.06 -4.87 -8.12
N LEU A 105 -4.55 -4.55 -6.93
CA LEU A 105 -4.18 -5.52 -5.92
C LEU A 105 -5.42 -6.26 -5.39
N CYS A 106 -5.21 -7.47 -4.86
CA CYS A 106 -6.25 -8.34 -4.32
C CYS A 106 -7.35 -8.75 -5.32
N ALA A 107 -7.12 -8.60 -6.63
CA ALA A 107 -8.08 -9.01 -7.68
C ALA A 107 -8.19 -10.54 -7.85
N HIS A 108 -7.29 -11.32 -7.26
CA HIS A 108 -7.26 -12.79 -7.38
C HIS A 108 -7.88 -13.54 -6.18
N GLY A 109 -8.45 -12.82 -5.21
CA GLY A 109 -9.10 -13.42 -4.03
C GLY A 109 -10.54 -13.87 -4.22
N LYS A 110 -11.16 -13.64 -5.38
CA LYS A 110 -12.51 -14.15 -5.69
C LYS A 110 -12.41 -15.62 -6.09
N ARG A 111 -12.31 -16.54 -5.10
CA ARG A 111 -12.64 -17.94 -5.36
C ARG A 111 -14.13 -18.02 -5.69
N GLU A 112 -14.41 -18.42 -6.92
CA GLU A 112 -15.67 -18.96 -7.42
C GLU A 112 -16.18 -20.15 -6.58
#